data_AF-A0A379T2G0-F1
#
_entry.id   AF-A0A379T2G0-F1
#
_cell.length_a   1.000
_cell.length_b   1.000
_cell.length_c   1.000
_cell.angle_alpha   90.00
_cell.angle_beta   90.00
_cell.angle_gamma   90.00
#
_symmetry.space_group_name_H-M   'P 1'
#
loop_
_entity.id
_entity.type
_entity.pdbx_description
1 polymer ?
#
loop_
_entity_poly.entity_id
_entity_poly.type
_entity_poly.pdbx_seq_one_letter_code
_entity_poly.pdbx_strand_id
1 'polypeptide(L)'
;MKTDVLDLTINTRGGDVEQALLPAYPKELGSSEPFQLLETTPQFIYQAQSGLTGRDGPDNPANGPRPLYNVEKDAFVLADGQNELQVPMTYTDAAGNTFTKTFVFKRGDYAVNVNYSVQNTGEKPLEISTFGQLKQSINLPPHRDTGSSNFALHTFRGAAYSTPG
;
A
#
# COMPACT_ATOMS: atom_id res chain seq x y z
N MET A 1 -3.40 9.12 4.04
CA MET A 1 -3.71 8.53 5.36
C MET A 1 -2.51 8.80 6.26
N LYS A 2 -2.70 9.41 7.43
CA LYS A 2 -1.60 9.92 8.27
C LYS A 2 -1.67 9.39 9.70
N THR A 3 -0.52 8.97 10.21
CA THR A 3 -0.26 8.70 11.63
C THR A 3 0.95 9.53 12.09
N ASP A 4 1.43 9.27 13.31
CA ASP A 4 2.65 9.85 13.86
C ASP A 4 3.92 9.39 13.12
N VAL A 5 3.91 8.19 12.55
CA VAL A 5 5.10 7.57 11.92
C VAL A 5 4.96 7.27 10.43
N LEU A 6 3.75 7.37 9.86
CA LEU A 6 3.47 7.09 8.46
C LEU A 6 2.60 8.19 7.83
N ASP A 7 2.95 8.60 6.62
CA ASP A 7 2.09 9.40 5.75
C ASP A 7 1.98 8.72 4.37
N LEU A 8 0.81 8.15 4.10
CA LEU A 8 0.56 7.31 2.93
C LEU A 8 -0.38 7.96 1.93
N THR A 9 -0.06 7.82 0.64
CA THR A 9 -0.98 8.11 -0.47
C THR A 9 -1.50 6.80 -1.03
N ILE A 10 -2.83 6.61 -1.00
CA ILE A 10 -3.51 5.40 -1.45
C ILE A 10 -4.33 5.70 -2.70
N ASN A 11 -4.20 4.88 -3.74
CA ASN A 11 -5.04 4.98 -4.92
C ASN A 11 -6.36 4.22 -4.70
N THR A 12 -7.51 4.89 -4.81
CA THR A 12 -8.83 4.27 -4.63
C THR A 12 -9.17 3.26 -5.72
N ARG A 13 -8.46 3.25 -6.84
CA ARG A 13 -8.51 2.16 -7.81
C ARG A 13 -7.64 1.01 -7.32
N GLY A 14 -8.26 -0.01 -6.72
CA GLY A 14 -7.59 -1.20 -6.21
C GLY A 14 -7.01 -1.07 -4.79
N GLY A 15 -6.80 0.15 -4.28
CA GLY A 15 -6.27 0.37 -2.93
C GLY A 15 -4.76 0.08 -2.84
N ASP A 16 -3.98 0.56 -3.80
CA ASP A 16 -2.52 0.44 -3.77
C ASP A 16 -1.89 1.58 -2.97
N VAL A 17 -0.79 1.30 -2.27
CA VAL A 17 0.05 2.33 -1.63
C VAL A 17 1.03 2.87 -2.66
N GLU A 18 0.77 4.08 -3.16
CA GLU A 18 1.58 4.73 -4.20
C GLU A 18 2.72 5.56 -3.62
N GLN A 19 2.55 6.08 -2.40
CA GLN A 19 3.58 6.84 -1.70
C GLN A 19 3.54 6.53 -0.20
N ALA A 20 4.71 6.55 0.44
CA ALA A 20 4.86 6.40 1.88
C ALA A 20 6.03 7.26 2.35
N LEU A 21 5.73 8.28 3.15
CA LEU A 21 6.72 9.07 3.87
C LEU A 21 6.81 8.55 5.31
N LEU A 22 8.00 8.64 5.90
CA LEU A 22 8.27 8.26 7.29
C LEU A 22 8.64 9.53 8.09
N PRO A 23 7.68 10.24 8.72
CA PRO A 23 7.94 11.51 9.41
C PRO A 23 8.98 11.45 10.53
N ALA A 24 9.17 10.28 11.15
CA ALA A 24 10.16 10.07 12.21
C ALA A 24 11.62 10.02 11.69
N TYR A 25 11.82 9.95 10.37
CA TYR A 25 13.14 9.86 9.76
C TYR A 25 13.37 11.04 8.81
N PRO A 26 14.39 11.87 9.01
CA PRO A 26 14.72 12.91 8.06
C PRO A 26 15.26 12.29 6.76
N LYS A 27 14.98 12.95 5.63
CA LYS A 27 15.46 12.55 4.30
C LYS A 27 16.97 12.45 4.22
N GLU A 28 17.66 13.39 4.87
CA GLU A 28 19.11 13.45 5.01
C GLU A 28 19.48 14.19 6.29
N LEU A 29 20.74 14.11 6.72
CA LEU A 29 21.19 14.74 7.95
C LEU A 29 20.98 16.26 7.91
N GLY A 30 20.20 16.78 8.87
CA GLY A 30 19.87 18.20 8.96
C GLY A 30 18.68 18.66 8.12
N SER A 31 18.04 17.76 7.36
CA SER A 31 16.81 18.07 6.61
C SER A 31 15.58 18.02 7.52
N SER A 32 14.63 18.92 7.27
CA SER A 32 13.29 18.90 7.86
C SER A 32 12.28 18.08 7.02
N GLU A 33 12.67 17.64 5.83
CA GLU A 33 11.81 16.80 4.98
C GLU A 33 11.83 15.35 5.47
N PRO A 34 10.68 14.65 5.48
CA PRO A 34 10.63 13.25 5.87
C PRO A 34 11.22 12.34 4.78
N PHE A 35 11.76 11.20 5.20
CA PHE A 35 12.26 10.18 4.29
C PHE A 35 11.11 9.56 3.48
N GLN A 36 11.28 9.51 2.16
CA GLN A 36 10.31 8.89 1.26
C GLN A 36 10.70 7.45 0.95
N LEU A 37 9.92 6.49 1.46
CA LEU A 37 10.12 5.07 1.20
C LEU A 37 9.47 4.64 -0.12
N LEU A 38 8.14 4.69 -0.19
CA LEU A 38 7.37 4.38 -1.40
C LEU A 38 7.16 5.67 -2.21
N GLU A 39 7.24 5.54 -3.52
CA GLU A 39 7.23 6.68 -4.44
C GLU A 39 6.60 6.28 -5.78
N THR A 40 5.82 7.19 -6.35
CA THR A 40 5.32 7.07 -7.72
C THR A 40 5.62 8.37 -8.44
N THR A 41 6.70 8.38 -9.22
CA THR A 41 7.10 9.49 -10.08
C THR A 41 7.36 8.98 -11.50
N PRO A 42 7.38 9.87 -12.52
CA PRO A 42 7.73 9.47 -13.89
C PRO A 42 9.13 8.82 -14.00
N GLN A 43 10.03 9.13 -13.07
CA GLN A 43 11.42 8.65 -13.07
C GLN A 43 11.63 7.40 -12.22
N PHE A 44 10.79 7.19 -11.19
CA PHE A 44 10.97 6.08 -10.24
C PHE A 44 9.63 5.60 -9.68
N ILE A 45 9.45 4.28 -9.64
CA ILE A 45 8.27 3.66 -9.05
C ILE A 45 8.74 2.72 -7.95
N TYR A 46 8.15 2.85 -6.77
CA TYR A 46 8.22 1.89 -5.70
C TYR A 46 6.89 1.87 -4.95
N GLN A 47 6.10 0.81 -5.15
CA GLN A 47 4.73 0.70 -4.68
C GLN A 47 4.49 -0.62 -3.93
N ALA A 48 3.53 -0.60 -3.00
CA ALA A 48 2.97 -1.80 -2.39
C ALA A 48 1.52 -1.97 -2.86
N GLN A 49 1.30 -3.01 -3.67
CA GLN A 49 0.01 -3.30 -4.30
C GLN A 49 -0.63 -4.50 -3.63
N SER A 50 -1.95 -4.49 -3.49
CA SER A 50 -2.69 -5.61 -2.93
C SER A 50 -4.11 -5.62 -3.42
N GLY A 51 -4.74 -6.79 -3.41
CA GLY A 51 -6.14 -6.92 -3.81
C GLY A 51 -6.66 -8.35 -3.73
N LEU A 52 -7.84 -8.53 -4.31
CA LEU A 52 -8.56 -9.79 -4.38
C LEU A 52 -8.55 -10.30 -5.83
N THR A 53 -7.78 -11.34 -6.07
CA THR A 53 -7.71 -12.08 -7.34
C THR A 53 -8.43 -13.42 -7.22
N GLY A 54 -8.15 -14.37 -8.11
CA GLY A 54 -8.89 -15.63 -8.22
C GLY A 54 -10.05 -15.51 -9.20
N ARG A 55 -10.85 -16.58 -9.33
CA ARG A 55 -11.91 -16.67 -10.33
C ARG A 55 -12.89 -15.50 -10.23
N ASP A 56 -13.31 -15.15 -9.01
CA ASP A 56 -14.33 -14.12 -8.77
C ASP A 56 -13.75 -12.86 -8.08
N GLY A 57 -12.42 -12.72 -8.05
CA GLY A 57 -11.75 -11.56 -7.45
C GLY A 57 -11.84 -10.31 -8.34
N PRO A 58 -12.26 -9.14 -7.82
CA PRO A 58 -12.42 -7.93 -8.62
C PRO A 58 -11.11 -7.33 -9.14
N ASP A 59 -9.96 -7.63 -8.53
CA ASP A 59 -8.64 -7.20 -9.01
C ASP A 59 -8.07 -8.14 -10.07
N ASN A 60 -8.74 -9.26 -10.38
CA ASN A 60 -8.34 -10.14 -11.48
C ASN A 60 -8.62 -9.44 -12.82
N PRO A 61 -7.62 -9.22 -13.70
CA PRO A 61 -7.82 -8.58 -15.00
C PRO A 61 -8.85 -9.29 -15.89
N ALA A 62 -9.10 -10.59 -15.68
CA ALA A 62 -10.13 -11.34 -16.40
C ALA A 62 -11.57 -10.89 -16.05
N ASN A 63 -11.77 -10.27 -14.89
CA ASN A 63 -13.06 -9.80 -14.40
C ASN A 63 -13.33 -8.32 -14.72
N GLY A 64 -12.41 -7.67 -15.43
CA GLY A 64 -12.55 -6.28 -15.89
C GLY A 64 -11.52 -5.33 -15.26
N PRO A 65 -11.80 -4.01 -15.25
CA PRO A 65 -10.91 -3.05 -14.63
C PRO A 65 -10.89 -3.24 -13.11
N ARG A 66 -9.75 -2.92 -12.49
CA ARG A 66 -9.62 -2.94 -11.02
C ARG A 66 -10.71 -2.11 -10.34
N PRO A 67 -11.19 -2.55 -9.15
CA PRO A 67 -12.32 -1.92 -8.46
C PRO A 67 -11.99 -0.47 -8.12
N LEU A 68 -12.93 0.42 -8.41
CA LEU A 68 -12.88 1.80 -7.93
C LEU A 68 -13.63 1.84 -6.60
N TYR A 69 -12.88 1.90 -5.50
CA TYR A 69 -13.47 1.95 -4.16
C TYR A 69 -13.99 3.35 -3.85
N ASN A 70 -15.13 3.39 -3.15
CA ASN A 70 -15.65 4.57 -2.49
C ASN A 70 -15.04 4.68 -1.09
N VAL A 71 -14.78 5.93 -0.68
CA VAL A 71 -14.26 6.29 0.64
C VAL A 71 -15.10 7.40 1.23
N GLU A 72 -15.17 7.47 2.56
CA GLU A 72 -15.95 8.53 3.24
C GLU A 72 -15.35 9.92 3.02
N LYS A 73 -14.02 10.02 2.95
CA LYS A 73 -13.23 11.27 2.91
C LYS A 73 -11.95 11.06 2.11
N ASP A 74 -11.33 12.15 1.67
CA ASP A 74 -10.03 12.09 0.98
C ASP A 74 -8.84 12.07 1.95
N ALA A 75 -9.05 12.52 3.20
CA ALA A 75 -8.02 12.60 4.23
C ALA A 75 -8.46 11.89 5.51
N PHE A 76 -7.57 11.02 6.01
CA PHE A 76 -7.71 10.31 7.27
C PHE A 76 -6.46 10.55 8.10
N VAL A 77 -6.64 10.99 9.34
CA VAL A 77 -5.56 11.31 10.28
C VAL A 77 -5.86 10.63 11.61
N LEU A 78 -4.86 9.95 12.17
CA LEU A 78 -4.94 9.41 13.52
C LEU A 78 -5.02 10.57 14.52
N ALA A 79 -6.18 10.76 15.13
CA ALA A 79 -6.42 11.85 16.07
C ALA A 79 -5.61 11.70 17.37
N ASP A 80 -5.36 12.81 18.05
CA ASP A 80 -4.72 12.81 19.38
C ASP A 80 -5.53 11.98 20.38
N GLY A 81 -4.81 11.22 21.22
CA GLY A 81 -5.42 10.30 22.19
C GLY A 81 -5.97 8.99 21.61
N GLN A 82 -6.07 8.85 20.28
CA GLN A 82 -6.43 7.58 19.63
C GLN A 82 -5.19 6.71 19.39
N ASN A 83 -5.35 5.39 19.51
CA ASN A 83 -4.27 4.43 19.26
C ASN A 83 -4.43 3.65 17.95
N GLU A 84 -5.57 3.77 17.29
CA GLU A 84 -5.89 3.06 16.06
C GLU A 84 -6.62 3.97 15.07
N LEU A 85 -6.29 3.84 13.79
CA LEU A 85 -7.01 4.45 12.67
C LEU A 85 -7.44 3.33 11.72
N GLN A 86 -8.74 3.24 11.47
CA GLN A 86 -9.29 2.34 10.45
C GLN A 86 -9.82 3.15 9.27
N VAL A 87 -9.48 2.73 8.07
CA VAL A 87 -9.90 3.39 6.84
C VAL A 87 -10.57 2.37 5.91
N PRO A 88 -11.90 2.20 6.01
CA PRO A 88 -12.64 1.31 5.13
C PRO A 88 -12.87 1.93 3.76
N MET A 89 -12.76 1.12 2.72
CA MET A 89 -13.00 1.45 1.33
C MET A 89 -13.94 0.40 0.74
N THR A 90 -15.04 0.80 0.11
CA THR A 90 -16.10 -0.12 -0.33
C THR A 90 -16.29 -0.10 -1.84
N TYR A 91 -16.47 -1.28 -2.42
CA TYR A 91 -16.78 -1.48 -3.84
C TYR A 91 -17.92 -2.49 -3.93
N THR A 92 -18.93 -2.19 -4.74
CA THR A 92 -20.02 -3.11 -5.04
C THR A 92 -19.96 -3.45 -6.53
N ASP A 93 -19.92 -4.75 -6.85
CA ASP A 93 -19.89 -5.20 -8.23
C ASP A 93 -21.27 -5.13 -8.91
N ALA A 94 -21.31 -5.46 -10.20
CA ALA A 94 -22.55 -5.43 -10.98
C ALA A 94 -23.59 -6.49 -10.52
N ALA A 95 -23.17 -7.52 -9.78
CA ALA A 95 -24.03 -8.56 -9.24
C ALA A 95 -24.53 -8.23 -7.82
N GLY A 96 -24.09 -7.12 -7.23
CA GLY A 96 -24.46 -6.68 -5.88
C GLY A 96 -23.54 -7.17 -4.77
N ASN A 97 -22.50 -7.96 -5.09
CA ASN A 97 -21.54 -8.39 -4.07
C ASN A 97 -20.73 -7.19 -3.61
N THR A 98 -20.49 -7.10 -2.30
CA THR A 98 -19.80 -5.96 -1.70
C THR A 98 -18.44 -6.39 -1.17
N PHE A 99 -17.40 -5.68 -1.60
CA PHE A 99 -16.01 -5.87 -1.22
C PHE A 99 -15.56 -4.66 -0.40
N THR A 100 -15.19 -4.91 0.85
CA THR A 100 -14.64 -3.89 1.74
C THR A 100 -13.16 -4.16 1.96
N LYS A 101 -12.31 -3.20 1.62
CA LYS A 101 -10.88 -3.20 1.94
C LYS A 101 -10.63 -2.19 3.04
N THR A 102 -10.05 -2.61 4.15
CA THR A 102 -9.80 -1.76 5.31
C THR A 102 -8.33 -1.72 5.64
N PHE A 103 -7.75 -0.52 5.60
CA PHE A 103 -6.42 -0.27 6.16
C PHE A 103 -6.56 0.00 7.66
N VAL A 104 -5.76 -0.70 8.47
CA VAL A 104 -5.72 -0.49 9.93
C VAL A 104 -4.31 -0.13 10.34
N PHE A 105 -4.21 1.03 10.98
CA PHE A 105 -2.97 1.60 11.49
C PHE A 105 -3.01 1.66 13.00
N LYS A 106 -1.85 1.50 13.64
CA LYS A 106 -1.67 1.72 15.08
C LYS A 106 -0.65 2.83 15.32
N ARG A 107 -0.81 3.57 16.42
CA ARG A 107 0.12 4.64 16.82
C ARG A 107 1.53 4.09 16.98
N GLY A 108 2.51 4.76 16.38
CA GLY A 108 3.93 4.37 16.45
C GLY A 108 4.28 3.06 15.73
N ASP A 109 3.34 2.46 14.99
CA ASP A 109 3.53 1.17 14.32
C ASP A 109 3.73 1.35 12.82
N TYR A 110 4.73 0.67 12.27
CA TYR A 110 5.01 0.63 10.82
C TYR A 110 4.29 -0.52 10.12
N ALA A 111 3.78 -1.51 10.87
CA ALA A 111 2.96 -2.58 10.34
C ALA A 111 1.55 -2.07 10.05
N VAL A 112 1.17 -2.07 8.78
CA VAL A 112 -0.17 -1.70 8.33
C VAL A 112 -0.94 -2.97 7.98
N ASN A 113 -2.05 -3.21 8.67
CA ASN A 113 -2.92 -4.34 8.31
C ASN A 113 -3.82 -3.95 7.15
N VAL A 114 -3.98 -4.86 6.19
CA VAL A 114 -4.89 -4.72 5.06
C VAL A 114 -5.88 -5.86 5.13
N ASN A 115 -7.10 -5.55 5.56
CA ASN A 115 -8.17 -6.51 5.76
C ASN A 115 -9.16 -6.48 4.60
N TYR A 116 -9.72 -7.64 4.27
CA TYR A 116 -10.78 -7.76 3.27
C TYR A 116 -12.01 -8.41 3.89
N SER A 117 -13.18 -7.85 3.59
CA SER A 117 -14.49 -8.44 3.87
C SER A 117 -15.27 -8.52 2.56
N VAL A 118 -15.85 -9.70 2.29
CA VAL A 118 -16.63 -9.95 1.06
C VAL A 118 -18.01 -10.43 1.44
N GLN A 119 -19.02 -9.68 1.00
CA GLN A 119 -20.42 -10.06 1.13
C GLN A 119 -20.92 -10.61 -0.21
N ASN A 120 -21.14 -11.91 -0.26
CA ASN A 120 -21.76 -12.59 -1.40
C ASN A 120 -23.28 -12.46 -1.31
N THR A 121 -23.90 -11.79 -2.29
CA THR A 121 -25.35 -11.65 -2.42
C THR A 121 -25.93 -12.60 -3.48
N GLY A 122 -25.08 -13.32 -4.20
CA GLY A 122 -25.47 -14.29 -5.22
C GLY A 122 -25.75 -15.69 -4.68
N GLU A 123 -26.28 -16.54 -5.55
CA GLU A 123 -26.60 -17.94 -5.24
C GLU A 123 -25.38 -18.87 -5.34
N LYS A 124 -24.32 -18.46 -6.03
CA LYS A 124 -23.11 -19.26 -6.25
C LYS A 124 -21.98 -18.81 -5.31
N PRO A 125 -21.15 -19.72 -4.80
CA PRO A 125 -19.96 -19.35 -4.02
C PRO A 125 -18.99 -18.50 -4.83
N LEU A 126 -18.37 -17.51 -4.19
CA LEU A 126 -17.26 -16.73 -4.74
C LEU A 126 -15.93 -17.40 -4.39
N GLU A 127 -15.08 -17.58 -5.40
CA GLU A 127 -13.74 -18.12 -5.27
C GLU A 127 -12.72 -16.98 -5.42
N ILE A 128 -12.10 -16.62 -4.29
CA ILE A 128 -11.29 -15.41 -4.15
C ILE A 128 -9.96 -15.78 -3.48
N SER A 129 -8.88 -15.18 -3.95
CA SER A 129 -7.54 -15.26 -3.36
C SER A 129 -6.99 -13.87 -3.10
N THR A 130 -6.39 -13.65 -1.94
CA THR A 130 -5.66 -12.40 -1.66
C THR A 130 -4.31 -12.41 -2.37
N PHE A 131 -3.87 -11.27 -2.89
CA PHE A 131 -2.48 -11.09 -3.34
C PHE A 131 -1.85 -9.84 -2.73
N GLY A 132 -0.52 -9.87 -2.63
CA GLY A 132 0.32 -8.72 -2.29
C GLY A 132 1.55 -8.70 -3.20
N GLN A 133 1.91 -7.53 -3.70
CA GLN A 133 3.03 -7.33 -4.62
C GLN A 133 3.81 -6.07 -4.24
N LEU A 134 5.13 -6.20 -4.17
CA LEU A 134 6.04 -5.06 -4.16
C LEU A 134 6.58 -4.83 -5.57
N LYS A 135 6.40 -3.62 -6.10
CA LYS A 135 6.83 -3.25 -7.44
C LYS A 135 7.83 -2.11 -7.34
N GLN A 136 9.03 -2.30 -7.88
CA GLN A 136 10.09 -1.30 -7.79
C GLN A 136 10.87 -1.20 -9.11
N SER A 137 11.16 0.03 -9.55
CA SER A 137 12.11 0.28 -10.64
C SER A 137 13.51 -0.22 -10.24
N ILE A 138 14.14 -0.97 -11.14
CA ILE A 138 15.46 -1.56 -10.91
C ILE A 138 16.51 -0.45 -10.78
N ASN A 139 16.57 0.46 -11.75
CA ASN A 139 17.52 1.57 -11.75
C ASN A 139 17.07 2.66 -10.77
N LEU A 140 17.99 3.13 -9.93
CA LEU A 140 17.75 4.29 -9.08
C LEU A 140 17.90 5.58 -9.91
N PRO A 141 17.06 6.59 -9.66
CA PRO A 141 17.35 7.93 -10.13
C PRO A 141 18.58 8.49 -9.37
N PRO A 142 19.32 9.44 -9.96
CA PRO A 142 20.56 9.97 -9.37
C PRO A 142 20.40 10.49 -7.93
N HIS A 143 19.23 11.04 -7.57
CA HIS A 143 18.97 11.57 -6.24
C HIS A 143 18.75 10.49 -5.16
N ARG A 144 18.52 9.22 -5.54
CA ARG A 144 18.47 8.07 -4.62
C ARG A 144 19.74 7.23 -4.67
N ASP A 145 20.63 7.51 -5.62
CA ASP A 145 21.92 6.86 -5.70
C ASP A 145 22.86 7.46 -4.65
N THR A 146 22.70 7.01 -3.41
CA THR A 146 23.57 7.39 -2.29
C THR A 146 24.82 6.53 -2.22
N GLY A 147 25.15 5.80 -3.30
CA GLY A 147 26.36 5.02 -3.39
C GLY A 147 27.59 5.93 -3.38
N SER A 148 28.25 6.07 -2.23
CA SER A 148 29.57 6.69 -2.21
C SER A 148 30.59 5.73 -2.79
N SER A 149 31.46 6.19 -3.70
CA SER A 149 32.67 5.48 -4.12
C SER A 149 33.68 5.24 -2.98
N ASN A 150 33.38 5.74 -1.77
CA ASN A 150 34.18 5.57 -0.55
C ASN A 150 34.03 4.19 0.11
N PHE A 151 33.04 3.38 -0.30
CA PHE A 151 32.92 1.99 0.14
C PHE A 151 33.06 1.07 -1.07
N ALA A 152 33.94 0.07 -0.96
CA ALA A 152 34.14 -0.93 -2.01
C ALA A 152 32.91 -1.84 -2.24
N LEU A 153 31.92 -1.78 -1.34
CA LEU A 153 30.68 -2.55 -1.37
C LEU A 153 29.50 -1.59 -1.23
N HIS A 154 28.56 -1.69 -2.17
CA HIS A 154 27.27 -1.00 -2.08
C HIS A 154 26.34 -1.73 -1.10
N THR A 155 25.51 -0.97 -0.38
CA THR A 155 24.42 -1.54 0.43
C THR A 155 23.48 -2.38 -0.44
N PHE A 156 23.11 -3.57 0.02
CA PHE A 156 22.21 -4.46 -0.72
C PHE A 156 20.86 -3.79 -0.97
N ARG A 157 20.40 -3.86 -2.23
CA ARG A 157 19.06 -3.45 -2.65
C ARG A 157 18.51 -4.50 -3.61
N GLY A 158 17.56 -5.29 -3.15
CA GLY A 158 16.96 -6.37 -3.91
C GLY A 158 15.81 -7.02 -3.13
N ALA A 159 15.16 -7.99 -3.75
CA ALA A 159 14.09 -8.74 -3.10
C ALA A 159 14.65 -9.83 -2.16
N ALA A 160 13.93 -10.11 -1.09
CA ALA A 160 14.17 -11.23 -0.19
C ALA A 160 12.83 -11.91 0.14
N TYR A 161 12.84 -13.21 0.39
CA TYR A 161 11.68 -14.00 0.81
C TYR A 161 12.08 -15.07 1.84
N SER A 162 11.11 -15.62 2.55
CA SER A 162 11.31 -16.69 3.54
C SER A 162 10.18 -17.71 3.45
N THR A 163 10.50 -18.98 3.65
CA THR A 163 9.55 -20.09 3.78
C THR A 163 9.88 -20.89 5.05
N PRO A 164 8.90 -21.55 5.69
CA PRO A 164 9.20 -22.54 6.72
C PRO A 164 10.22 -23.56 6.20
N GLY A 165 11.19 -23.92 7.02
CA GLY A 165 12.18 -24.95 6.74
C GLY A 165 11.67 -26.36 6.99
#